data_AF-A0A367RJX7-F1
#
_entry.id   AF-A0A367RJX7-F1
#
_cell.length_a   1.000
_cell.length_b   1.000
_cell.length_c   1.000
_cell.angle_alpha   90.00
_cell.angle_beta   90.00
_cell.angle_gamma   90.00
#
_symmetry.space_group_name_H-M   'P 1'
#
loop_
_entity.id
_entity.type
_entity.pdbx_description
1 polymer ?
#
loop_
_entity_poly.entity_id
_entity_poly.type
_entity_poly.pdbx_seq_one_letter_code
_entity_poly.pdbx_strand_id
1 'polypeptide(L)' 'MKILQIFRYSHCDTPEAEAKLLKQIPAKRVGDVEDIAKAAVWLACDDSDYVYGTTLFVDGGMTLYPDFTENG' A
#
# COMPACT_ATOMS: atom_id res chain seq x y z
N MET A 1 6.94 -22.11 8.79
CA MET A 1 6.18 -21.04 8.10
C MET A 1 6.25 -19.74 8.94
N LYS A 2 7.44 -19.12 9.04
CA LYS A 2 7.73 -17.98 9.94
C LYS A 2 7.97 -16.63 9.21
N ILE A 3 7.85 -16.62 7.88
CA ILE A 3 8.16 -15.44 7.06
C ILE A 3 7.01 -14.42 7.01
N LEU A 4 5.77 -14.86 7.29
CA LEU A 4 4.58 -14.01 7.33
C LEU A 4 4.48 -13.13 8.59
N GLN A 5 5.31 -13.37 9.60
CA GLN A 5 5.24 -12.63 10.87
C GLN A 5 6.07 -11.34 10.86
N ILE A 6 6.98 -11.20 9.90
CA ILE A 6 7.86 -10.02 9.78
C ILE A 6 7.11 -8.81 9.19
N PHE A 7 6.12 -9.03 8.31
CA PHE A 7 5.32 -7.94 7.72
C PHE A 7 4.14 -7.47 8.59
N ARG A 8 3.82 -8.18 9.67
CA ARG A 8 2.82 -7.71 10.66
C ARG A 8 3.44 -6.93 11.82
N TYR A 9 4.77 -6.94 11.96
CA TYR A 9 5.44 -6.35 13.11
C TYR A 9 5.96 -4.95 12.79
N SER A 10 5.04 -4.00 12.65
CA SER A 10 5.38 -2.58 12.66
C SER A 10 4.47 -1.92 13.68
N HIS A 11 4.97 -1.68 14.90
CA HIS A 11 4.65 -0.64 15.91
C HIS A 11 3.22 -0.03 16.00
N CYS A 12 2.20 -0.67 15.43
CA CYS A 12 0.83 -0.19 15.26
C CYS A 12 -0.16 -1.11 15.99
N ASP A 13 0.30 -1.85 17.00
CA ASP A 13 -0.54 -2.84 17.71
C ASP A 13 -1.57 -2.22 18.65
N THR A 14 -1.58 -0.87 18.79
CA THR A 14 -2.63 -0.18 19.53
C THR A 14 -3.73 0.30 18.57
N PRO A 15 -5.00 0.21 18.97
CA PRO A 15 -6.11 0.73 18.17
C PRO A 15 -5.93 2.20 17.75
N GLU A 16 -5.27 3.00 18.58
CA GLU A 16 -4.99 4.42 18.30
C GLU A 16 -3.96 4.60 17.18
N ALA A 17 -2.90 3.78 17.18
CA ALA A 17 -1.88 3.80 16.14
C ALA A 17 -2.46 3.33 14.79
N GLU A 18 -3.28 2.27 14.80
CA GLU A 18 -4.01 1.80 13.62
C GLU A 18 -4.97 2.88 13.10
N ALA A 19 -5.78 3.49 13.98
CA ALA A 19 -6.69 4.56 13.58
C ALA A 19 -5.96 5.77 12.98
N LYS A 20 -4.78 6.12 13.52
CA LYS A 20 -3.94 7.19 12.95
C LYS A 20 -3.38 6.81 11.58
N LEU A 21 -2.93 5.57 11.41
CA LEU A 21 -2.45 5.07 10.12
C LEU A 21 -3.56 5.10 9.06
N LEU A 22 -4.76 4.61 9.38
CA LEU A 22 -5.88 4.55 8.44
C LEU A 22 -6.39 5.93 7.98
N LYS A 23 -6.13 6.99 8.76
CA LYS A 23 -6.39 8.37 8.29
C LYS A 23 -5.48 8.76 7.12
N GLN A 24 -4.27 8.23 7.08
CA GLN A 24 -3.28 8.51 6.05
C GLN A 24 -3.45 7.62 4.80
N ILE A 25 -4.32 6.61 4.83
CA ILE A 25 -4.57 5.71 3.69
C ILE A 25 -5.97 6.01 3.12
N PRO A 26 -6.09 6.64 1.95
CA PRO A 26 -7.39 6.87 1.29
C PRO A 26 -8.23 5.61 1.10
N ALA A 27 -7.61 4.46 0.79
CA ALA A 27 -8.29 3.17 0.65
C ALA A 27 -8.88 2.60 1.96
N LYS A 28 -8.63 3.25 3.11
CA LYS A 28 -9.16 2.88 4.45
C LYS A 28 -8.87 1.44 4.89
N ARG A 29 -7.76 0.88 4.41
CA ARG A 29 -7.22 -0.41 4.86
C ARG A 29 -5.70 -0.44 4.74
N VAL A 30 -5.05 -1.26 5.55
CA VAL A 30 -3.66 -1.63 5.32
C VAL A 30 -3.59 -2.57 4.10
N GLY A 31 -2.55 -2.39 3.29
CA GLY A 31 -2.27 -3.28 2.15
C GLY A 31 -1.89 -4.68 2.63
N ASP A 32 -2.30 -5.69 1.87
CA ASP A 32 -1.85 -7.07 2.07
C ASP A 32 -0.71 -7.39 1.09
N VAL A 33 0.03 -8.46 1.36
CA VAL A 33 1.17 -8.89 0.51
C VAL A 33 0.69 -9.17 -0.92
N GLU A 34 -0.55 -9.64 -1.06
CA GLU A 34 -1.20 -9.94 -2.34
C GLU A 34 -1.41 -8.70 -3.21
N ASP A 35 -1.55 -7.50 -2.63
CA ASP A 35 -1.68 -6.26 -3.41
C ASP A 35 -0.40 -5.96 -4.19
N ILE A 36 0.76 -6.13 -3.52
CA ILE A 36 2.07 -5.97 -4.15
C ILE A 36 2.35 -7.11 -5.12
N ALA A 37 2.02 -8.35 -4.75
CA ALA A 37 2.26 -9.51 -5.60
C ALA A 37 1.53 -9.40 -6.94
N LYS A 38 0.28 -8.94 -6.94
CA LYS A 38 -0.50 -8.73 -8.18
C LYS A 38 0.12 -7.66 -9.07
N ALA A 39 0.57 -6.54 -8.49
CA ALA A 39 1.23 -5.49 -9.25
C ALA A 39 2.56 -5.96 -9.85
N ALA A 40 3.35 -6.73 -9.09
CA ALA A 40 4.59 -7.32 -9.57
C ALA A 40 4.37 -8.32 -10.70
N VAL A 41 3.33 -9.17 -10.60
CA VAL A 41 2.94 -10.09 -11.67
C VAL A 41 2.55 -9.31 -12.92
N TRP A 42 1.70 -8.30 -12.80
CA TRP A 42 1.29 -7.48 -13.94
C TRP A 42 2.48 -6.82 -14.65
N LEU A 43 3.43 -6.26 -13.90
CA LEU A 43 4.68 -5.68 -14.44
C LEU A 43 5.60 -6.70 -15.13
N ALA A 44 5.41 -7.99 -14.88
CA ALA A 44 6.16 -9.07 -15.52
C ALA A 44 5.39 -9.72 -16.69
N CYS A 45 4.14 -9.33 -16.92
CA CYS A 45 3.29 -9.85 -17.98
C CYS A 45 3.42 -9.04 -19.27
N ASP A 46 3.06 -9.68 -20.39
CA ASP A 46 3.03 -9.07 -21.74
C ASP A 46 2.13 -7.84 -21.82
N ASP A 47 1.08 -7.76 -20.99
CA ASP A 47 0.19 -6.59 -20.91
C ASP A 47 0.91 -5.29 -20.51
N SER A 48 2.13 -5.38 -19.99
CA SER A 48 2.97 -4.25 -19.58
C SER A 48 4.24 -4.08 -20.44
N ASP A 49 4.30 -4.70 -21.62
CA ASP A 49 5.50 -4.79 -22.47
C ASP A 49 6.14 -3.46 -22.90
N TYR A 50 5.45 -2.33 -22.74
CA TYR A 50 5.95 -0.99 -23.04
C TYR A 50 6.08 -0.08 -21.81
N VAL A 51 5.91 -0.63 -20.61
CA VAL A 51 5.98 0.10 -19.34
C VAL A 51 7.40 0.02 -18.78
N TYR A 52 8.20 1.06 -19.04
CA TYR A 52 9.59 1.14 -18.58
C TYR A 52 9.89 2.47 -17.86
N GLY A 53 10.89 2.45 -16.98
CA GLY A 53 11.43 3.67 -16.34
C GLY A 53 10.47 4.37 -15.38
N THR A 54 9.39 3.71 -14.97
CA THR A 54 8.37 4.27 -14.09
C THR A 54 8.42 3.66 -12.69
N THR A 55 7.86 4.38 -11.72
CA THR A 55 7.58 3.86 -10.37
C THR A 55 6.08 3.64 -10.25
N LEU A 56 5.66 2.41 -10.00
CA LEU A 56 4.26 2.07 -9.74
C LEU A 56 3.99 2.11 -8.23
N PHE A 57 3.25 3.12 -7.77
CA PHE A 57 2.81 3.20 -6.38
C PHE A 57 1.65 2.26 -6.11
N VAL A 58 1.80 1.40 -5.10
CA VAL A 58 0.78 0.47 -4.61
C VAL A 58 0.63 0.67 -3.11
N ASP A 59 0.10 1.81 -2.72
CA ASP A 59 0.15 2.34 -1.34
C ASP A 59 -1.23 2.71 -0.77
N GLY A 60 -2.31 2.33 -1.46
CA GLY A 60 -3.67 2.71 -1.06
C GLY A 60 -3.96 4.22 -1.14
N GLY A 61 -3.12 4.98 -1.86
CA GLY A 61 -3.27 6.41 -2.10
C GLY A 61 -2.51 7.31 -1.13
N MET A 62 -1.60 6.77 -0.29
CA MET A 62 -0.85 7.56 0.70
C MET A 62 -0.05 8.72 0.07
N THR A 63 0.48 8.50 -1.13
CA THR A 63 1.28 9.52 -1.87
C THR A 63 0.41 10.67 -2.42
N LEU A 64 -0.93 10.59 -2.32
CA LEU A 64 -1.86 11.58 -2.87
C LEU A 64 -2.26 12.69 -1.88
N TYR A 65 -1.50 12.91 -0.81
CA TYR A 65 -1.77 13.93 0.21
C TYR A 65 -3.18 13.82 0.82
N PRO A 66 -3.47 12.75 1.58
CA PRO A 66 -4.80 12.45 2.12
C PRO A 66 -5.40 13.58 2.96
N ASP A 67 -4.57 14.43 3.57
CA ASP A 67 -5.01 15.56 4.38
C ASP A 67 -5.80 16.62 3.57
N PHE A 68 -5.70 16.62 2.24
CA PHE A 68 -6.43 17.56 1.36
C PHE A 68 -7.78 17.02 0.87
N THR A 69 -8.23 15.87 1.37
CA THR A 69 -9.52 15.27 0.97
C THR A 69 -10.74 16.08 1.43
N GLU A 70 -10.59 16.97 2.41
CA GLU A 70 -11.67 17.81 2.98
C GLU A 70 -11.55 19.30 2.59
N ASN A 71 -11.02 19.60 1.40
CA ASN A 71 -10.81 20.96 0.83
C ASN A 71 -9.64 21.78 1.39
N GLY A 72 -8.72 21.16 2.14
CA GLY A 72 -7.49 21.82 2.64
C GLY A 72 -7.73 22.68 3.86
#